data_AF-A0A8T5S8H2-F1
#
_entry.id   AF-A0A8T5S8H2-F1
#
_cell.length_a   1.000
_cell.length_b   1.000
_cell.length_c   1.000
_cell.angle_alpha   90.00
_cell.angle_beta   90.00
_cell.angle_gamma   90.00
#
_symmetry.space_group_name_H-M   'P 1'
#
loop_
_entity.id
_entity.type
_entity.pdbx_description
1 polymer ?
#
loop_
_entity_poly.entity_id
_entity_poly.type
_entity_poly.pdbx_seq_one_letter_code
_entity_poly.pdbx_strand_id
1 'polypeptide(L)'
;MAKVIFISKKDVRDAWLSAVGQVLYHGDDIKTEYDKKEDPPSKDATVLIEIKEPFSNPIKRKDKIMKIRSKFGISYEVYGCMADTYLIGSIQSGYIEEIMEGVNDHLLHDSGVSFPYSYHDRIFNYAPYSLEDSIHINYDLEPVNTDFVKSHEKLLKAEKISSTTDSTIWKLSNGIEFDLDKTISEQIAVDKVPIAALLFPRINQMEYIIQKLKETPYSRRAQAITWRPLVDPYHEDPPCLQRIFMRIKEGKLLMQTTWRSRDLFRAWEANVNGMIRIQKSIADKLNVEVGHYLDFSNSLHIYGSTIAEVKDMFQRMKVRGEEFPEEIANLIE
;
A
#
# COMPACT_ATOMS: atom_id res chain seq x y z
N MET A 1 0.37 26.48 -3.62
CA MET A 1 0.12 25.37 -2.67
C MET A 1 -0.66 24.32 -3.44
N ALA A 2 -0.32 23.04 -3.30
CA ALA A 2 -1.09 21.97 -3.93
C ALA A 2 -2.55 22.01 -3.44
N LYS A 3 -3.49 21.75 -4.32
CA LYS A 3 -4.91 21.65 -3.99
C LYS A 3 -5.16 20.51 -3.02
N VAL A 4 -5.99 20.79 -2.01
CA VAL A 4 -6.39 19.82 -0.99
C VAL A 4 -7.90 19.62 -1.07
N ILE A 5 -8.33 18.37 -1.20
CA ILE A 5 -9.74 18.00 -1.37
C ILE A 5 -10.13 16.98 -0.31
N PHE A 6 -11.30 17.18 0.31
CA PHE A 6 -11.90 16.23 1.23
C PHE A 6 -13.22 15.72 0.69
N ILE A 7 -13.39 14.40 0.64
CA ILE A 7 -14.59 13.73 0.14
C ILE A 7 -15.07 12.76 1.21
N SER A 8 -16.36 12.80 1.52
CA SER A 8 -16.98 11.85 2.44
C SER A 8 -18.29 11.37 1.83
N LYS A 9 -18.31 10.11 1.41
CA LYS A 9 -19.44 9.49 0.71
C LYS A 9 -19.85 8.18 1.37
N LYS A 10 -21.07 7.76 1.07
CA LYS A 10 -21.62 6.52 1.62
C LYS A 10 -20.92 5.31 1.02
N ASP A 11 -20.77 5.29 -0.30
CA ASP A 11 -20.31 4.14 -1.06
C ASP A 11 -19.15 4.47 -2.01
N VAL A 12 -18.60 3.42 -2.62
CA VAL A 12 -17.42 3.49 -3.49
C VAL A 12 -17.70 4.27 -4.78
N ARG A 13 -18.88 4.08 -5.39
CA ARG A 13 -19.26 4.73 -6.65
C ARG A 13 -19.26 6.24 -6.48
N ASP A 14 -19.98 6.73 -5.46
CA ASP A 14 -20.11 8.17 -5.26
C ASP A 14 -18.80 8.79 -4.78
N ALA A 15 -18.02 8.07 -3.98
CA ALA A 15 -16.67 8.49 -3.60
C ALA A 15 -15.77 8.67 -4.83
N TRP A 16 -15.78 7.70 -5.75
CA TRP A 16 -15.00 7.76 -6.99
C TRP A 16 -15.46 8.89 -7.91
N LEU A 17 -16.76 8.98 -8.21
CA LEU A 17 -17.30 10.05 -9.07
C LEU A 17 -16.96 11.44 -8.50
N SER A 18 -17.14 11.62 -7.20
CA SER A 18 -16.81 12.88 -6.52
C SER A 18 -15.33 13.19 -6.66
N ALA A 19 -14.46 12.19 -6.47
CA ALA A 19 -13.02 12.36 -6.62
C ALA A 19 -12.64 12.72 -8.06
N VAL A 20 -13.17 12.00 -9.05
CA VAL A 20 -12.88 12.26 -10.47
C VAL A 20 -13.30 13.68 -10.85
N GLY A 21 -14.52 14.10 -10.50
CA GLY A 21 -14.98 15.45 -10.81
C GLY A 21 -14.16 16.53 -10.08
N GLN A 22 -13.97 16.38 -8.77
CA GLN A 22 -13.23 17.37 -7.97
C GLN A 22 -11.78 17.52 -8.44
N VAL A 23 -11.06 16.41 -8.69
CA VAL A 23 -9.68 16.47 -9.19
C VAL A 23 -9.64 17.03 -10.61
N LEU A 24 -10.54 16.61 -11.51
CA LEU A 24 -10.57 17.09 -12.89
C LEU A 24 -10.76 18.61 -12.99
N TYR A 25 -11.69 19.17 -12.21
CA TYR A 25 -12.12 20.57 -12.35
C TYR A 25 -11.46 21.52 -11.35
N HIS A 26 -10.94 21.02 -10.23
CA HIS A 26 -10.34 21.84 -9.17
C HIS A 26 -8.90 21.47 -8.83
N GLY A 27 -8.38 20.36 -9.35
CA GLY A 27 -6.98 19.97 -9.22
C GLY A 27 -6.04 20.92 -9.96
N ASP A 28 -4.79 20.93 -9.51
CA ASP A 28 -3.72 21.68 -10.14
C ASP A 28 -3.27 20.99 -11.43
N ASP A 29 -2.79 21.78 -12.39
CA ASP A 29 -2.11 21.27 -13.59
C ASP A 29 -0.63 20.99 -13.26
N ILE A 30 -0.26 19.72 -13.17
CA ILE A 30 1.09 19.28 -12.80
C ILE A 30 1.62 18.33 -13.88
N LYS A 31 2.84 18.59 -14.37
CA LYS A 31 3.56 17.64 -15.23
C LYS A 31 4.11 16.50 -14.40
N THR A 32 3.98 15.29 -14.91
CA THR A 32 4.52 14.07 -14.29
C THR A 32 5.75 13.59 -15.06
N GLU A 33 6.60 12.80 -14.40
CA GLU A 33 7.75 12.14 -15.04
C GLU A 33 7.32 11.06 -16.06
N TYR A 34 6.05 10.67 -16.03
CA TYR A 34 5.43 9.69 -16.92
C TYR A 34 4.79 10.32 -18.16
N ASP A 35 4.61 11.64 -18.18
CA ASP A 35 3.98 12.34 -19.29
C ASP A 35 4.90 12.31 -20.52
N LYS A 36 4.36 11.97 -21.70
CA LYS A 36 5.07 12.19 -22.96
C LYS A 36 5.22 13.68 -23.20
N LYS A 37 6.18 14.07 -24.04
CA LYS A 37 6.44 15.48 -24.39
C LYS A 37 5.19 16.24 -24.88
N GLU A 38 4.30 15.53 -25.56
CA GLU A 38 3.06 16.05 -26.15
C GLU A 38 1.86 15.99 -25.20
N ASP A 39 1.97 15.25 -24.08
CA ASP A 39 0.86 15.07 -23.16
C ASP A 39 0.58 16.38 -22.41
N PRO A 40 -0.69 16.78 -22.25
CA PRO A 40 -1.02 17.90 -21.40
C PRO A 40 -0.66 17.57 -19.94
N PRO A 41 -0.48 18.57 -19.07
CA PRO A 41 -0.29 18.33 -17.65
C PRO A 41 -1.41 17.46 -17.08
N SER A 42 -1.04 16.60 -16.13
CA SER A 42 -2.00 15.84 -15.34
C SER A 42 -2.77 16.77 -14.39
N LYS A 43 -4.00 16.40 -14.07
CA LYS A 43 -4.74 17.02 -12.97
C LYS A 43 -4.39 16.32 -11.68
N ASP A 44 -3.98 17.06 -10.66
CA ASP A 44 -3.47 16.50 -9.40
C ASP A 44 -4.00 17.25 -8.17
N ALA A 45 -4.24 16.51 -7.08
CA ALA A 45 -4.50 17.07 -5.77
C ALA A 45 -4.04 16.13 -4.64
N THR A 46 -3.81 16.69 -3.45
CA THR A 46 -3.81 15.92 -2.20
C THR A 46 -5.24 15.67 -1.76
N VAL A 47 -5.62 14.41 -1.57
CA VAL A 47 -7.03 14.06 -1.35
C VAL A 47 -7.20 13.10 -0.18
N LEU A 48 -8.18 13.38 0.68
CA LEU A 48 -8.68 12.46 1.69
C LEU A 48 -10.12 12.06 1.35
N ILE A 49 -10.33 10.77 1.12
CA ILE A 49 -11.63 10.19 0.77
C ILE A 49 -12.08 9.27 1.91
N GLU A 50 -13.26 9.51 2.48
CA GLU A 50 -13.94 8.61 3.40
C GLU A 50 -15.08 7.89 2.67
N ILE A 51 -15.07 6.56 2.74
CA ILE A 51 -16.16 5.68 2.30
C ILE A 51 -16.79 5.08 3.56
N LYS A 52 -17.98 5.56 3.92
CA LYS A 52 -18.64 5.20 5.20
C LYS A 52 -19.06 3.73 5.26
N GLU A 53 -19.55 3.20 4.15
CA GLU A 53 -20.07 1.84 4.03
C GLU A 53 -19.53 1.19 2.73
N PRO A 54 -18.28 0.70 2.72
CA PRO A 54 -17.60 0.25 1.50
C PRO A 54 -18.30 -0.92 0.77
N PHE A 55 -19.19 -1.65 1.46
CA PHE A 55 -19.94 -2.78 0.91
C PHE A 55 -21.45 -2.49 0.67
N SER A 56 -21.88 -1.22 0.70
CA SER A 56 -23.33 -0.88 0.66
C SER A 56 -23.96 -0.82 -0.74
N ASN A 57 -23.19 -0.49 -1.78
CA ASN A 57 -23.71 -0.26 -3.13
C ASN A 57 -22.94 -1.08 -4.18
N PRO A 58 -23.15 -2.41 -4.24
CA PRO A 58 -22.55 -3.21 -5.31
C PRO A 58 -23.18 -2.85 -6.65
N ILE A 59 -22.41 -3.02 -7.72
CA ILE A 59 -22.86 -2.85 -9.10
C ILE A 59 -24.02 -3.80 -9.39
N LYS A 60 -25.12 -3.24 -9.91
CA LYS A 60 -26.35 -3.97 -10.25
C LYS A 60 -26.73 -3.79 -11.71
N ARG A 61 -27.42 -4.78 -12.26
CA ARG A 61 -28.16 -4.68 -13.52
C ARG A 61 -29.62 -4.94 -13.25
N LYS A 62 -30.45 -3.90 -13.35
CA LYS A 62 -31.81 -3.90 -12.79
C LYS A 62 -31.72 -4.23 -11.28
N ASP A 63 -32.52 -5.17 -10.80
CA ASP A 63 -32.55 -5.53 -9.38
C ASP A 63 -31.56 -6.63 -8.97
N LYS A 64 -30.68 -7.07 -9.89
CA LYS A 64 -29.74 -8.16 -9.63
C LYS A 64 -28.32 -7.63 -9.44
N ILE A 65 -27.69 -8.02 -8.33
CA ILE A 65 -26.26 -7.81 -8.09
C ILE A 65 -25.48 -8.52 -9.19
N MET A 66 -24.61 -7.77 -9.88
CA MET A 66 -23.71 -8.33 -10.86
C MET A 66 -22.51 -8.97 -10.17
N LYS A 67 -22.13 -10.14 -10.68
CA LYS A 67 -20.87 -10.79 -10.31
C LYS A 67 -19.94 -10.82 -11.50
N ILE A 68 -18.70 -10.43 -11.28
CA ILE A 68 -17.66 -10.44 -12.31
C ILE A 68 -16.73 -11.61 -12.03
N ARG A 69 -16.54 -12.44 -13.05
CA ARG A 69 -15.68 -13.62 -12.97
C ARG A 69 -14.27 -13.27 -13.38
N SER A 70 -13.29 -13.61 -12.54
CA SER A 70 -11.87 -13.50 -12.86
C SER A 70 -11.39 -14.61 -13.78
N LYS A 71 -10.19 -14.47 -14.36
CA LYS A 71 -9.51 -15.53 -15.13
C LYS A 71 -9.28 -16.81 -14.34
N PHE A 72 -9.25 -16.73 -13.01
CA PHE A 72 -9.13 -17.88 -12.11
C PHE A 72 -10.47 -18.53 -11.77
N GLY A 73 -11.57 -18.01 -12.34
CA GLY A 73 -12.90 -18.58 -12.23
C GLY A 73 -13.68 -18.16 -10.99
N ILE A 74 -13.11 -17.33 -10.11
CA ILE A 74 -13.77 -16.80 -8.91
C ILE A 74 -14.69 -15.64 -9.30
N SER A 75 -15.86 -15.56 -8.69
CA SER A 75 -16.86 -14.52 -9.00
C SER A 75 -17.01 -13.54 -7.85
N TYR A 76 -16.81 -12.25 -8.12
CA TYR A 76 -16.87 -11.18 -7.13
C TYR A 76 -18.08 -10.30 -7.33
N GLU A 77 -18.72 -9.92 -6.22
CA GLU A 77 -19.52 -8.70 -6.16
C GLU A 77 -18.56 -7.50 -6.22
N VAL A 78 -18.91 -6.49 -7.02
CA VAL A 78 -18.00 -5.37 -7.30
C VAL A 78 -18.65 -4.08 -6.85
N TYR A 79 -17.86 -3.22 -6.23
CA TYR A 79 -18.31 -1.97 -5.63
C TYR A 79 -17.64 -0.81 -6.37
N GLY A 80 -18.43 0.05 -7.00
CA GLY A 80 -17.89 1.12 -7.82
C GLY A 80 -18.81 1.59 -8.94
N CYS A 81 -18.26 2.35 -9.87
CA CYS A 81 -18.96 2.87 -11.03
C CYS A 81 -18.80 1.94 -12.24
N MET A 82 -19.90 1.50 -12.84
CA MET A 82 -19.85 0.70 -14.07
C MET A 82 -19.28 1.47 -15.27
N ALA A 83 -19.23 2.80 -15.20
CA ALA A 83 -18.64 3.63 -16.24
C ALA A 83 -17.10 3.54 -16.26
N ASP A 84 -16.47 3.10 -15.17
CA ASP A 84 -15.06 2.74 -15.15
C ASP A 84 -14.87 1.36 -15.82
N THR A 85 -14.41 1.38 -17.06
CA THR A 85 -14.11 0.15 -17.82
C THR A 85 -12.85 -0.55 -17.33
N TYR A 86 -11.93 0.17 -16.67
CA TYR A 86 -10.69 -0.39 -16.13
C TYR A 86 -10.97 -1.26 -14.90
N LEU A 87 -11.91 -0.88 -14.04
CA LEU A 87 -12.37 -1.69 -12.91
C LEU A 87 -12.73 -3.13 -13.34
N ILE A 88 -13.56 -3.25 -14.37
CA ILE A 88 -14.04 -4.55 -14.86
C ILE A 88 -12.87 -5.38 -15.41
N GLY A 89 -12.03 -4.76 -16.24
CA GLY A 89 -10.85 -5.41 -16.82
C GLY A 89 -9.87 -5.92 -15.76
N SER A 90 -9.59 -5.11 -14.75
CA SER A 90 -8.70 -5.47 -13.63
C SER A 90 -9.25 -6.65 -12.81
N ILE A 91 -10.55 -6.70 -12.57
CA ILE A 91 -11.15 -7.85 -11.86
C ILE A 91 -11.09 -9.11 -12.73
N GLN A 92 -11.39 -8.99 -14.03
CA GLN A 92 -11.29 -10.10 -14.97
C GLN A 92 -9.87 -10.63 -15.11
N SER A 93 -8.85 -9.76 -15.04
CA SER A 93 -7.44 -10.15 -15.12
C SER A 93 -6.91 -10.83 -13.85
N GLY A 94 -7.71 -10.88 -12.78
CA GLY A 94 -7.37 -11.54 -11.52
C GLY A 94 -6.67 -10.64 -10.50
N TYR A 95 -6.88 -9.32 -10.57
CA TYR A 95 -6.23 -8.36 -9.68
C TYR A 95 -6.60 -8.55 -8.19
N ILE A 96 -7.83 -8.98 -7.91
CA ILE A 96 -8.25 -9.25 -6.52
C ILE A 96 -7.46 -10.43 -5.96
N GLU A 97 -7.31 -11.51 -6.73
CA GLU A 97 -6.52 -12.67 -6.35
C GLU A 97 -5.03 -12.33 -6.18
N GLU A 98 -4.50 -11.44 -7.02
CA GLU A 98 -3.13 -10.95 -6.89
C GLU A 98 -2.89 -10.32 -5.52
N ILE A 99 -3.78 -9.44 -5.07
CA ILE A 99 -3.65 -8.78 -3.77
C ILE A 99 -3.91 -9.74 -2.61
N MET A 100 -4.94 -10.59 -2.73
CA MET A 100 -5.44 -11.39 -1.61
C MET A 100 -4.65 -12.68 -1.39
N GLU A 101 -4.18 -13.30 -2.47
CA GLU A 101 -3.62 -14.66 -2.45
C GLU A 101 -2.22 -14.74 -3.11
N GLY A 102 -1.70 -13.64 -3.66
CA GLY A 102 -0.35 -13.61 -4.22
C GLY A 102 -0.18 -14.50 -5.45
N VAL A 103 -1.25 -14.70 -6.24
CA VAL A 103 -1.23 -15.63 -7.39
C VAL A 103 -0.16 -15.31 -8.44
N ASN A 104 0.34 -14.07 -8.45
CA ASN A 104 1.41 -13.61 -9.34
C ASN A 104 2.74 -13.38 -8.62
N ASP A 105 2.89 -13.68 -7.32
CA ASP A 105 4.11 -13.40 -6.55
C ASP A 105 5.33 -14.17 -7.08
N HIS A 106 5.12 -15.37 -7.65
CA HIS A 106 6.18 -16.14 -8.28
C HIS A 106 6.88 -15.36 -9.41
N LEU A 107 6.17 -14.45 -10.08
CA LEU A 107 6.74 -13.63 -11.14
C LEU A 107 7.83 -12.67 -10.61
N LEU A 108 7.87 -12.34 -9.31
CA LEU A 108 8.93 -11.53 -8.72
C LEU A 108 10.33 -12.16 -8.85
N HIS A 109 10.39 -13.48 -9.04
CA HIS A 109 11.66 -14.22 -9.14
C HIS A 109 11.77 -15.03 -10.43
N ASP A 110 10.64 -15.47 -11.00
CA ASP A 110 10.62 -16.37 -12.18
C ASP A 110 10.57 -15.61 -13.52
N SER A 111 10.48 -14.28 -13.49
CA SER A 111 10.38 -13.43 -14.69
C SER A 111 11.35 -12.27 -14.63
N GLY A 112 12.13 -12.06 -15.69
CA GLY A 112 13.00 -10.88 -15.85
C GLY A 112 12.28 -9.62 -16.35
N VAL A 113 10.96 -9.70 -16.56
CA VAL A 113 10.11 -8.61 -17.11
C VAL A 113 8.87 -8.34 -16.25
N SER A 114 8.81 -8.91 -15.06
CA SER A 114 7.69 -8.71 -14.12
C SER A 114 7.83 -7.39 -13.36
N PHE A 115 6.75 -7.03 -12.65
CA PHE A 115 6.75 -5.87 -11.76
C PHE A 115 7.77 -6.05 -10.62
N PRO A 116 8.43 -4.98 -10.17
CA PRO A 116 9.46 -5.03 -9.12
C PRO A 116 8.92 -5.37 -7.73
N TYR A 117 7.59 -5.33 -7.55
CA TYR A 117 6.93 -5.73 -6.32
C TYR A 117 5.49 -6.18 -6.63
N SER A 118 4.91 -6.94 -5.71
CA SER A 118 3.47 -7.11 -5.59
C SER A 118 3.00 -6.55 -4.25
N TYR A 119 1.75 -6.06 -4.19
CA TYR A 119 1.20 -5.65 -2.90
C TYR A 119 1.07 -6.83 -1.93
N HIS A 120 0.79 -8.03 -2.44
CA HIS A 120 0.68 -9.21 -1.59
C HIS A 120 2.02 -9.55 -0.91
N ASP A 121 3.14 -9.61 -1.64
CA ASP A 121 4.46 -9.82 -1.03
C ASP A 121 4.77 -8.75 0.01
N ARG A 122 4.58 -7.47 -0.35
CA ARG A 122 4.86 -6.35 0.57
C ARG A 122 3.96 -6.35 1.80
N ILE A 123 2.75 -6.91 1.76
CA ILE A 123 1.79 -6.93 2.87
C ILE A 123 1.92 -8.19 3.73
N PHE A 124 2.05 -9.36 3.10
CA PHE A 124 1.99 -10.67 3.76
C PHE A 124 3.37 -11.33 3.94
N ASN A 125 4.39 -10.91 3.18
CA ASN A 125 5.74 -11.47 3.19
C ASN A 125 6.82 -10.37 3.24
N TYR A 126 6.58 -9.30 3.99
CA TYR A 126 7.45 -8.13 4.01
C TYR A 126 8.87 -8.49 4.49
N ALA A 127 9.87 -8.15 3.68
CA ALA A 127 11.27 -8.03 4.10
C ALA A 127 11.74 -6.60 3.85
N PRO A 128 12.73 -6.09 4.62
CA PRO A 128 13.34 -4.78 4.36
C PRO A 128 14.23 -4.78 3.10
N TYR A 129 14.66 -5.96 2.64
CA TYR A 129 15.47 -6.19 1.45
C TYR A 129 15.27 -7.65 1.00
N SER A 130 15.22 -7.88 -0.30
CA SER A 130 15.08 -9.21 -0.91
C SER A 130 16.12 -9.44 -2.01
N LEU A 131 16.35 -10.70 -2.39
CA LEU A 131 17.41 -11.04 -3.34
C LEU A 131 17.19 -10.38 -4.71
N GLU A 132 15.96 -10.34 -5.18
CA GLU A 132 15.56 -9.68 -6.42
C GLU A 132 15.87 -8.18 -6.43
N ASP A 133 15.92 -7.52 -5.26
CA ASP A 133 16.28 -6.10 -5.17
C ASP A 133 17.77 -5.86 -5.55
N SER A 134 18.62 -6.90 -5.48
CA SER A 134 20.07 -6.80 -5.71
C SER A 134 20.49 -6.45 -7.13
N ILE A 135 19.59 -6.66 -8.11
CA ILE A 135 19.83 -6.25 -9.50
C ILE A 135 19.72 -4.73 -9.66
N HIS A 136 19.02 -4.05 -8.75
CA HIS A 136 18.79 -2.61 -8.77
C HIS A 136 19.74 -1.88 -7.81
N ILE A 137 19.86 -2.38 -6.58
CA ILE A 137 20.72 -1.79 -5.56
C ILE A 137 21.24 -2.85 -4.59
N ASN A 138 22.52 -2.73 -4.25
CA ASN A 138 23.19 -3.63 -3.32
C ASN A 138 24.03 -2.83 -2.33
N TYR A 139 24.24 -3.40 -1.14
CA TYR A 139 24.94 -2.78 -0.03
C TYR A 139 25.97 -3.74 0.55
N ASP A 140 27.13 -3.24 0.94
CA ASP A 140 28.07 -3.98 1.77
C ASP A 140 27.82 -3.63 3.24
N LEU A 141 27.42 -4.63 4.02
CA LEU A 141 27.22 -4.48 5.45
C LEU A 141 28.55 -4.61 6.18
N GLU A 142 28.85 -3.66 7.04
CA GLU A 142 30.06 -3.61 7.84
C GLU A 142 29.77 -3.96 9.31
N PRO A 143 30.71 -4.62 10.02
CA PRO A 143 30.60 -4.80 11.46
C PRO A 143 30.52 -3.45 12.19
N VAL A 144 29.72 -3.39 13.24
CA VAL A 144 29.58 -2.18 14.06
C VAL A 144 30.90 -1.82 14.75
N ASN A 145 31.17 -0.53 14.92
CA ASN A 145 32.34 -0.05 15.64
C ASN A 145 32.26 -0.42 17.15
N THR A 146 33.35 -0.93 17.72
CA THR A 146 33.38 -1.43 19.10
C THR A 146 33.21 -0.33 20.13
N ASP A 147 33.84 0.83 19.95
CA ASP A 147 33.72 1.98 20.87
C ASP A 147 32.29 2.54 20.87
N PHE A 148 31.63 2.54 19.71
CA PHE A 148 30.22 2.86 19.60
C PHE A 148 29.37 1.87 20.41
N VAL A 149 29.62 0.56 20.32
CA VAL A 149 28.90 -0.44 21.13
C VAL A 149 29.17 -0.24 22.63
N LYS A 150 30.43 -0.07 23.05
CA LYS A 150 30.81 0.14 24.46
C LYS A 150 30.06 1.29 25.12
N SER A 151 29.95 2.40 24.40
CA SER A 151 29.30 3.62 24.87
C SER A 151 27.77 3.62 24.67
N HIS A 152 27.19 2.57 24.08
CA HIS A 152 25.78 2.55 23.72
C HIS A 152 24.87 2.38 24.94
N GLU A 153 24.31 3.49 25.43
CA GLU A 153 23.50 3.55 26.66
C GLU A 153 22.37 2.53 26.74
N LYS A 154 21.67 2.25 25.62
CA LYS A 154 20.58 1.25 25.65
C LYS A 154 21.09 -0.17 25.86
N LEU A 155 22.29 -0.50 25.38
CA LEU A 155 22.88 -1.82 25.59
C LEU A 155 23.38 -1.96 27.02
N LEU A 156 23.98 -0.90 27.56
CA LEU A 156 24.36 -0.81 28.99
C LEU A 156 23.13 -0.97 29.90
N LYS A 157 22.07 -0.21 29.64
CA LYS A 157 20.81 -0.27 30.41
C LYS A 157 20.10 -1.61 30.30
N ALA A 158 20.22 -2.29 29.16
CA ALA A 158 19.68 -3.63 28.96
C ALA A 158 20.60 -4.74 29.46
N GLU A 159 21.68 -4.40 30.18
CA GLU A 159 22.68 -5.31 30.74
C GLU A 159 23.25 -6.26 29.67
N LYS A 160 23.40 -5.75 28.44
CA LYS A 160 24.01 -6.48 27.32
C LYS A 160 25.52 -6.33 27.28
N ILE A 161 26.07 -5.37 28.02
CA ILE A 161 27.50 -5.12 28.09
C ILE A 161 27.95 -5.34 29.53
N SER A 162 28.97 -6.15 29.71
CA SER A 162 29.60 -6.42 31.01
C SER A 162 31.11 -6.24 30.91
N SER A 163 31.67 -5.44 31.79
CA SER A 163 33.13 -5.23 31.88
C SER A 163 33.71 -6.04 33.03
N THR A 164 34.80 -6.73 32.75
CA THR A 164 35.69 -7.35 33.74
C THR A 164 37.00 -6.56 33.81
N THR A 165 37.96 -7.01 34.61
CA THR A 165 39.32 -6.42 34.66
C THR A 165 40.05 -6.54 33.33
N ASP A 166 39.74 -7.56 32.53
CA ASP A 166 40.53 -7.95 31.37
C ASP A 166 39.81 -7.75 30.02
N SER A 167 38.47 -7.64 30.04
CA SER A 167 37.69 -7.45 28.81
C SER A 167 36.32 -6.82 29.03
N THR A 168 35.82 -6.14 28.00
CA THR A 168 34.43 -5.68 27.89
C THR A 168 33.66 -6.55 26.91
N ILE A 169 32.67 -7.29 27.41
CA ILE A 169 31.90 -8.26 26.63
C ILE A 169 30.53 -7.70 26.25
N TRP A 170 30.16 -7.82 24.98
CA TRP A 170 28.79 -7.63 24.49
C TRP A 170 28.11 -8.98 24.24
N LYS A 171 27.00 -9.23 24.94
CA LYS A 171 26.21 -10.46 24.84
C LYS A 171 24.95 -10.26 24.01
N LEU A 172 24.81 -11.03 22.94
CA LEU A 172 23.61 -11.10 22.13
C LEU A 172 22.52 -11.97 22.76
N SER A 173 21.28 -11.81 22.31
CA SER A 173 20.12 -12.56 22.84
C SER A 173 20.20 -14.07 22.59
N ASN A 174 20.95 -14.51 21.57
CA ASN A 174 21.18 -15.91 21.25
C ASN A 174 22.40 -16.51 21.99
N GLY A 175 23.03 -15.75 22.88
CA GLY A 175 24.17 -16.21 23.69
C GLY A 175 25.54 -16.01 23.06
N ILE A 176 25.63 -15.50 21.82
CA ILE A 176 26.92 -15.11 21.22
C ILE A 176 27.50 -13.92 21.99
N GLU A 177 28.80 -13.94 22.22
CA GLU A 177 29.53 -12.91 22.94
C GLU A 177 30.65 -12.34 22.07
N PHE A 178 30.79 -11.01 22.09
CA PHE A 178 31.86 -10.27 21.42
C PHE A 178 32.72 -9.57 22.46
N ASP A 179 34.02 -9.76 22.35
CA ASP A 179 35.03 -9.01 23.09
C ASP A 179 35.22 -7.65 22.41
N LEU A 180 34.70 -6.58 23.03
CA LEU A 180 34.74 -5.24 22.46
C LEU A 180 36.13 -4.59 22.56
N ASP A 181 37.09 -5.21 23.26
CA ASP A 181 38.49 -4.79 23.25
C ASP A 181 39.26 -5.32 22.03
N LYS A 182 38.60 -6.13 21.20
CA LYS A 182 39.05 -6.57 19.86
C LYS A 182 38.07 -6.08 18.80
N THR A 183 38.53 -5.91 17.57
CA THR A 183 37.63 -5.54 16.47
C THR A 183 36.62 -6.67 16.21
N ILE A 184 35.41 -6.32 15.77
CA ILE A 184 34.36 -7.33 15.52
C ILE A 184 34.68 -8.14 14.25
N SER A 185 35.24 -7.50 13.22
CA SER A 185 35.59 -8.17 11.95
C SER A 185 36.57 -9.32 12.15
N GLU A 186 37.56 -9.18 13.03
CA GLU A 186 38.50 -10.25 13.40
C GLU A 186 37.80 -11.43 14.08
N GLN A 187 36.79 -11.16 14.92
CA GLN A 187 36.06 -12.19 15.66
C GLN A 187 35.09 -12.98 14.78
N ILE A 188 34.53 -12.36 13.75
CA ILE A 188 33.64 -13.02 12.78
C ILE A 188 34.36 -13.45 11.49
N ALA A 189 35.65 -13.12 11.35
CA ALA A 189 36.47 -13.35 10.16
C ALA A 189 35.87 -12.78 8.86
N VAL A 190 35.19 -11.63 8.96
CA VAL A 190 34.55 -10.96 7.81
C VAL A 190 34.62 -9.45 7.99
N ASP A 191 35.16 -8.75 6.99
CA ASP A 191 35.20 -7.29 6.96
C ASP A 191 33.91 -6.68 6.42
N LYS A 192 33.33 -7.29 5.39
CA LYS A 192 32.10 -6.85 4.73
C LYS A 192 31.27 -8.03 4.26
N VAL A 193 29.95 -7.91 4.36
CA VAL A 193 28.99 -8.91 3.84
C VAL A 193 28.07 -8.23 2.83
N PRO A 194 28.05 -8.66 1.56
CA PRO A 194 27.05 -8.19 0.60
C PRO A 194 25.65 -8.53 1.11
N ILE A 195 24.77 -7.54 1.22
CA ILE A 195 23.40 -7.72 1.74
C ILE A 195 22.60 -8.74 0.93
N ALA A 196 22.87 -8.86 -0.38
CA ALA A 196 22.26 -9.85 -1.26
C ALA A 196 22.58 -11.31 -0.87
N ALA A 197 23.68 -11.55 -0.15
CA ALA A 197 24.02 -12.88 0.36
C ALA A 197 23.24 -13.24 1.64
N LEU A 198 22.45 -12.31 2.20
CA LEU A 198 21.71 -12.50 3.44
C LEU A 198 20.22 -12.68 3.19
N LEU A 199 19.65 -13.67 3.86
CA LEU A 199 18.21 -13.87 3.88
C LEU A 199 17.60 -13.08 5.04
N PHE A 200 16.74 -12.11 4.71
CA PHE A 200 15.98 -11.37 5.71
C PHE A 200 14.73 -12.15 6.16
N PRO A 201 14.36 -12.07 7.45
CA PRO A 201 13.11 -12.64 7.93
C PRO A 201 11.92 -11.94 7.26
N ARG A 202 10.92 -12.76 6.90
CA ARG A 202 9.67 -12.29 6.30
C ARG A 202 8.64 -12.02 7.40
N ILE A 203 7.93 -10.91 7.28
CA ILE A 203 6.92 -10.48 8.24
C ILE A 203 5.56 -10.48 7.57
N ASN A 204 4.65 -11.31 8.07
CA ASN A 204 3.24 -11.21 7.75
C ASN A 204 2.62 -10.07 8.57
N GLN A 205 2.53 -8.90 7.96
CA GLN A 205 2.08 -7.69 8.65
C GLN A 205 0.58 -7.73 8.94
N MET A 206 -0.21 -8.45 8.14
CA MET A 206 -1.64 -8.66 8.41
C MET A 206 -1.87 -9.57 9.62
N GLU A 207 -1.09 -10.64 9.75
CA GLU A 207 -1.12 -11.49 10.94
C GLU A 207 -0.69 -10.71 12.19
N TYR A 208 0.35 -9.89 12.10
CA TYR A 208 0.74 -8.96 13.17
C TYR A 208 -0.43 -8.06 13.58
N ILE A 209 -1.14 -7.45 12.62
CA ILE A 209 -2.30 -6.60 12.90
C ILE A 209 -3.41 -7.39 13.60
N ILE A 210 -3.74 -8.59 13.11
CA ILE A 210 -4.78 -9.45 13.70
C ILE A 210 -4.43 -9.74 15.17
N GLN A 211 -3.23 -10.25 15.44
CA GLN A 211 -2.81 -10.55 16.81
C GLN A 211 -2.82 -9.30 17.68
N LYS A 212 -2.37 -8.16 17.13
CA LYS A 212 -2.35 -6.89 17.87
C LYS A 212 -3.74 -6.40 18.26
N LEU A 213 -4.72 -6.54 17.37
CA LEU A 213 -6.10 -6.11 17.60
C LEU A 213 -6.90 -7.11 18.44
N LYS A 214 -6.55 -8.40 18.43
CA LYS A 214 -7.08 -9.38 19.41
C LYS A 214 -6.69 -9.01 20.84
N GLU A 215 -5.42 -8.63 21.06
CA GLU A 215 -4.93 -8.21 22.38
C GLU A 215 -5.45 -6.82 22.79
N THR A 216 -5.46 -5.87 21.86
CA THR A 216 -5.81 -4.47 22.14
C THR A 216 -6.57 -3.87 20.96
N PRO A 217 -7.92 -3.99 20.95
CA PRO A 217 -8.76 -3.55 19.83
C PRO A 217 -8.59 -2.07 19.44
N TYR A 218 -8.27 -1.21 20.41
CA TYR A 218 -8.06 0.23 20.24
C TYR A 218 -6.59 0.62 20.03
N SER A 219 -5.72 -0.34 19.70
CA SER A 219 -4.29 -0.10 19.51
C SER A 219 -4.03 1.03 18.50
N ARG A 220 -3.01 1.83 18.79
CA ARG A 220 -2.46 2.84 17.87
C ARG A 220 -1.29 2.30 17.03
N ARG A 221 -0.97 1.01 17.17
CA ARG A 221 0.21 0.36 16.60
C ARG A 221 -0.11 -0.69 15.52
N ALA A 222 -1.39 -0.98 15.28
CA ALA A 222 -1.81 -1.94 14.27
C ALA A 222 -1.68 -1.32 12.86
N GLN A 223 -0.56 -1.58 12.20
CA GLN A 223 -0.24 -1.05 10.89
C GLN A 223 0.67 -1.98 10.09
N ALA A 224 0.67 -1.80 8.77
CA ALA A 224 1.57 -2.41 7.81
C ALA A 224 2.12 -1.32 6.88
N ILE A 225 3.29 -1.56 6.30
CA ILE A 225 3.92 -0.70 5.30
C ILE A 225 4.35 -1.51 4.07
N THR A 226 4.50 -0.85 2.95
CA THR A 226 4.97 -1.47 1.70
C THR A 226 6.34 -0.94 1.27
N TRP A 227 6.71 0.25 1.73
CA TRP A 227 7.96 0.94 1.39
C TRP A 227 9.18 0.28 2.04
N ARG A 228 10.18 -0.09 1.23
CA ARG A 228 11.53 -0.53 1.62
C ARG A 228 12.50 0.64 1.45
N PRO A 229 12.96 1.29 2.55
CA PRO A 229 13.87 2.45 2.46
C PRO A 229 15.21 2.18 1.77
N LEU A 230 15.66 0.92 1.75
CA LEU A 230 16.91 0.53 1.11
C LEU A 230 16.77 0.31 -0.40
N VAL A 231 15.55 0.33 -0.96
CA VAL A 231 15.32 -0.09 -2.35
C VAL A 231 14.47 0.95 -3.08
N ASP A 232 13.28 1.19 -2.56
CA ASP A 232 12.24 1.93 -3.26
C ASP A 232 12.58 3.40 -3.60
N PRO A 233 13.45 4.13 -2.85
CA PRO A 233 13.88 5.47 -3.28
C PRO A 233 14.68 5.50 -4.59
N TYR A 234 15.25 4.37 -4.99
CA TYR A 234 16.14 4.25 -6.15
C TYR A 234 15.52 3.41 -7.29
N HIS A 235 14.26 3.02 -7.11
CA HIS A 235 13.51 2.22 -8.07
C HIS A 235 12.65 3.12 -8.97
N GLU A 236 12.52 2.80 -10.26
CA GLU A 236 11.68 3.56 -11.21
C GLU A 236 10.19 3.42 -10.90
N ASP A 237 9.75 2.19 -10.58
CA ASP A 237 8.38 1.87 -10.18
C ASP A 237 8.27 1.45 -8.70
N PRO A 238 8.34 2.36 -7.72
CA PRO A 238 8.19 1.98 -6.31
C PRO A 238 6.70 1.80 -5.92
N PRO A 239 6.38 1.18 -4.77
CA PRO A 239 5.00 0.97 -4.34
C PRO A 239 4.24 2.27 -4.17
N CYS A 240 3.00 2.34 -4.66
CA CYS A 240 2.13 3.53 -4.52
C CYS A 240 1.44 3.57 -3.15
N LEU A 241 0.81 2.46 -2.74
CA LEU A 241 0.40 2.26 -1.34
C LEU A 241 1.65 2.37 -0.47
N GLN A 242 1.58 3.07 0.67
CA GLN A 242 2.68 3.24 1.62
C GLN A 242 2.39 2.58 2.96
N ARG A 243 1.13 2.67 3.42
CA ARG A 243 0.74 2.28 4.76
C ARG A 243 -0.72 1.84 4.80
N ILE A 244 -0.98 0.78 5.56
CA ILE A 244 -2.30 0.36 6.01
C ILE A 244 -2.33 0.53 7.53
N PHE A 245 -3.31 1.24 8.06
CA PHE A 245 -3.57 1.37 9.49
C PHE A 245 -4.97 0.84 9.81
N MET A 246 -5.09 0.06 10.88
CA MET A 246 -6.37 -0.51 11.30
C MET A 246 -6.62 -0.28 12.79
N ARG A 247 -7.90 -0.14 13.15
CA ARG A 247 -8.35 -0.08 14.55
C ARG A 247 -9.78 -0.58 14.66
N ILE A 248 -10.11 -1.24 15.77
CA ILE A 248 -11.49 -1.54 16.12
C ILE A 248 -12.06 -0.41 16.97
N LYS A 249 -13.23 0.11 16.56
CA LYS A 249 -14.02 1.07 17.33
C LYS A 249 -15.48 0.65 17.25
N GLU A 250 -16.18 0.61 18.39
CA GLU A 250 -17.62 0.29 18.44
C GLU A 250 -17.98 -1.01 17.69
N GLY A 251 -17.16 -2.05 17.86
CA GLY A 251 -17.39 -3.34 17.19
C GLY A 251 -17.14 -3.35 15.68
N LYS A 252 -16.54 -2.28 15.13
CA LYS A 252 -16.24 -2.14 13.69
C LYS A 252 -14.74 -2.00 13.44
N LEU A 253 -14.20 -2.73 12.47
CA LEU A 253 -12.84 -2.58 11.98
C LEU A 253 -12.77 -1.39 11.01
N LEU A 254 -12.15 -0.30 11.45
CA LEU A 254 -11.81 0.85 10.63
C LEU A 254 -10.48 0.58 9.93
N MET A 255 -10.39 0.91 8.65
CA MET A 255 -9.14 0.82 7.88
C MET A 255 -8.82 2.14 7.20
N GLN A 256 -7.54 2.52 7.25
CA GLN A 256 -7.00 3.71 6.60
C GLN A 256 -5.81 3.31 5.73
N THR A 257 -5.77 3.79 4.50
CA THR A 257 -4.63 3.62 3.60
C THR A 257 -3.99 4.96 3.26
N THR A 258 -2.67 4.98 3.13
CA THR A 258 -1.90 6.14 2.69
C THR A 258 -1.17 5.80 1.40
N TRP A 259 -1.29 6.65 0.39
CA TRP A 259 -0.75 6.49 -0.95
C TRP A 259 0.13 7.69 -1.31
N ARG A 260 1.33 7.44 -1.82
CA ARG A 260 2.23 8.52 -2.28
C ARG A 260 1.76 9.12 -3.61
N SER A 261 1.15 8.31 -4.46
CA SER A 261 0.74 8.63 -5.82
C SER A 261 -0.35 7.64 -6.23
N ARG A 262 -1.36 8.08 -6.99
CA ARG A 262 -2.45 7.21 -7.42
C ARG A 262 -3.17 7.71 -8.67
N ASP A 263 -3.24 6.84 -9.67
CA ASP A 263 -4.09 7.01 -10.85
C ASP A 263 -5.56 6.87 -10.44
N LEU A 264 -6.26 7.99 -10.44
CA LEU A 264 -7.66 8.08 -10.05
C LEU A 264 -8.58 7.41 -11.06
N PHE A 265 -8.25 7.46 -12.35
CA PHE A 265 -9.17 7.03 -13.40
C PHE A 265 -9.01 5.56 -13.77
N ARG A 266 -7.77 5.03 -13.82
CA ARG A 266 -7.53 3.65 -14.28
C ARG A 266 -7.32 2.63 -13.18
N ALA A 267 -6.95 3.07 -11.97
CA ALA A 267 -6.51 2.16 -10.91
C ALA A 267 -7.33 2.25 -9.63
N TRP A 268 -7.90 3.42 -9.31
CA TRP A 268 -8.45 3.68 -7.98
C TRP A 268 -9.53 2.69 -7.57
N GLU A 269 -10.55 2.44 -8.40
CA GLU A 269 -11.67 1.55 -8.04
C GLU A 269 -11.19 0.11 -7.85
N ALA A 270 -10.30 -0.38 -8.72
CA ALA A 270 -9.71 -1.70 -8.61
C ALA A 270 -8.89 -1.86 -7.32
N ASN A 271 -8.06 -0.87 -6.97
CA ASN A 271 -7.33 -0.84 -5.71
C ASN A 271 -8.27 -0.81 -4.50
N VAL A 272 -9.33 0.00 -4.52
CA VAL A 272 -10.32 0.04 -3.42
C VAL A 272 -10.99 -1.31 -3.26
N ASN A 273 -11.40 -1.97 -4.34
CA ASN A 273 -11.99 -3.32 -4.26
C ASN A 273 -11.02 -4.34 -3.65
N GLY A 274 -9.72 -4.25 -3.92
CA GLY A 274 -8.71 -5.06 -3.23
C GLY A 274 -8.61 -4.73 -1.75
N MET A 275 -8.48 -3.45 -1.40
CA MET A 275 -8.30 -3.00 -0.02
C MET A 275 -9.51 -3.33 0.87
N ILE A 276 -10.74 -3.03 0.44
CA ILE A 276 -11.94 -3.33 1.25
C ILE A 276 -12.10 -4.84 1.50
N ARG A 277 -11.55 -5.69 0.62
CA ARG A 277 -11.52 -7.15 0.81
C ARG A 277 -10.47 -7.59 1.81
N ILE A 278 -9.30 -6.94 1.85
CA ILE A 278 -8.37 -7.08 2.97
C ILE A 278 -9.10 -6.71 4.26
N GLN A 279 -9.74 -5.53 4.31
CA GLN A 279 -10.49 -5.08 5.49
C GLN A 279 -11.53 -6.11 5.93
N LYS A 280 -12.34 -6.63 4.99
CA LYS A 280 -13.35 -7.66 5.29
C LYS A 280 -12.73 -8.95 5.84
N SER A 281 -11.67 -9.45 5.21
CA SER A 281 -10.96 -10.66 5.65
C SER A 281 -10.42 -10.52 7.07
N ILE A 282 -9.83 -9.36 7.39
CA ILE A 282 -9.32 -9.09 8.74
C ILE A 282 -10.48 -8.90 9.74
N ALA A 283 -11.56 -8.22 9.36
CA ALA A 283 -12.74 -8.05 10.21
C ALA A 283 -13.37 -9.40 10.57
N ASP A 284 -13.48 -10.32 9.61
CA ASP A 284 -14.00 -11.67 9.81
C ASP A 284 -13.12 -12.48 10.78
N LYS A 285 -11.79 -12.43 10.61
CA LYS A 285 -10.84 -13.09 11.52
C LYS A 285 -10.85 -12.51 12.95
N LEU A 286 -11.30 -11.28 13.11
CA LEU A 286 -11.46 -10.59 14.39
C LEU A 286 -12.89 -10.68 14.94
N ASN A 287 -13.83 -11.27 14.19
CA ASN A 287 -15.25 -11.35 14.52
C ASN A 287 -15.88 -9.97 14.84
N VAL A 288 -15.61 -8.99 13.98
CA VAL A 288 -16.14 -7.63 14.06
C VAL A 288 -16.76 -7.22 12.72
N GLU A 289 -17.60 -6.20 12.73
CA GLU A 289 -18.18 -5.65 11.51
C GLU A 289 -17.15 -4.84 10.71
N VAL A 290 -17.38 -4.68 9.41
CA VAL A 290 -16.60 -3.74 8.59
C VAL A 290 -17.04 -2.31 8.90
N GLY A 291 -16.09 -1.47 9.30
CA GLY A 291 -16.30 -0.02 9.44
C GLY A 291 -15.92 0.75 8.20
N HIS A 292 -15.83 2.08 8.32
CA HIS A 292 -15.45 2.93 7.19
C HIS A 292 -14.04 2.64 6.67
N TYR A 293 -13.82 2.99 5.42
CA TYR A 293 -12.52 2.96 4.75
C TYR A 293 -12.09 4.40 4.45
N LEU A 294 -10.89 4.79 4.90
CA LEU A 294 -10.29 6.08 4.54
C LEU A 294 -9.11 5.90 3.59
N ASP A 295 -9.09 6.74 2.58
CA ASP A 295 -8.10 6.78 1.54
C ASP A 295 -7.41 8.14 1.53
N PHE A 296 -6.15 8.18 1.96
CA PHE A 296 -5.34 9.39 1.89
C PHE A 296 -4.31 9.26 0.79
N SER A 297 -4.36 10.16 -0.19
CA SER A 297 -3.45 10.20 -1.32
C SER A 297 -2.70 11.53 -1.35
N ASN A 298 -1.36 11.48 -1.35
CA ASN A 298 -0.53 12.67 -1.47
C ASN A 298 -0.67 13.35 -2.84
N SER A 299 -0.66 12.54 -3.90
CA SER A 299 -0.93 12.90 -5.29
C SER A 299 -2.00 11.94 -5.82
N LEU A 300 -3.25 12.41 -5.85
CA LEU A 300 -4.33 11.73 -6.53
C LEU A 300 -4.53 12.44 -7.87
N HIS A 301 -4.33 11.72 -8.97
CA HIS A 301 -4.21 12.37 -10.27
C HIS A 301 -4.99 11.69 -11.38
N ILE A 302 -5.34 12.50 -12.38
CA ILE A 302 -5.85 12.06 -13.69
C ILE A 302 -4.78 12.44 -14.70
N TYR A 303 -4.21 11.43 -15.37
CA TYR A 303 -3.20 11.66 -16.39
C TYR A 303 -3.74 12.56 -17.49
N GLY A 304 -2.93 13.52 -17.95
CA GLY A 304 -3.31 14.45 -19.00
C GLY A 304 -3.80 13.74 -20.27
N SER A 305 -3.14 12.64 -20.63
CA SER A 305 -3.51 11.77 -21.75
C SER A 305 -4.88 11.10 -21.62
N THR A 306 -5.45 11.05 -20.41
CA THR A 306 -6.76 10.42 -20.12
C THR A 306 -7.88 11.43 -19.88
N ILE A 307 -7.59 12.73 -19.79
CA ILE A 307 -8.60 13.77 -19.50
C ILE A 307 -9.76 13.74 -20.51
N ALA A 308 -9.47 13.53 -21.79
CA ALA A 308 -10.50 13.46 -22.83
C ALA A 308 -11.44 12.26 -22.61
N GLU A 309 -10.89 11.11 -22.21
CA GLU A 309 -11.65 9.88 -21.92
C GLU A 309 -12.55 10.06 -20.69
N VAL A 310 -12.06 10.74 -19.65
CA VAL A 310 -12.86 11.07 -18.46
C VAL A 310 -14.04 11.97 -18.81
N LYS A 311 -13.83 13.01 -19.62
CA LYS A 311 -14.91 13.92 -20.03
C LYS A 311 -15.97 13.21 -20.88
N ASP A 312 -15.53 12.34 -21.80
CA ASP A 312 -16.41 11.53 -22.62
C ASP A 312 -17.21 10.50 -21.78
N MET A 313 -16.58 9.90 -20.76
CA MET A 313 -17.29 9.07 -19.79
C MET A 313 -18.44 9.84 -19.10
N PHE A 314 -18.16 11.03 -18.56
CA PHE A 314 -19.18 11.87 -17.93
C PHE A 314 -20.30 12.24 -18.90
N GLN A 315 -19.96 12.61 -20.14
CA GLN A 315 -20.96 12.92 -21.17
C GLN A 315 -21.86 11.73 -21.47
N ARG A 316 -21.30 10.52 -21.60
CA ARG A 316 -22.11 9.29 -21.81
C ARG A 316 -23.04 9.00 -20.64
N MET A 317 -22.56 9.14 -19.41
CA MET A 317 -23.37 8.96 -18.21
C MET A 317 -24.53 9.96 -18.17
N LYS A 318 -24.27 11.24 -18.51
CA LYS A 318 -25.29 12.30 -18.62
C LYS A 318 -26.35 11.97 -19.67
N VAL A 319 -25.94 11.54 -20.86
CA VAL A 319 -26.87 11.14 -21.94
C VAL A 319 -27.75 9.95 -21.52
N ARG A 320 -27.25 9.06 -20.65
CA ARG A 320 -28.00 7.94 -20.09
C ARG A 320 -28.90 8.32 -18.91
N GLY A 321 -28.84 9.57 -18.45
CA GLY A 321 -29.59 10.05 -17.28
C GLY A 321 -29.11 9.46 -15.97
N GLU A 322 -27.81 9.11 -15.87
CA GLU A 322 -27.24 8.63 -14.61
C GLU A 322 -27.11 9.78 -13.59
N GLU A 323 -27.35 9.46 -12.31
CA GLU A 323 -27.24 10.44 -11.22
C GLU A 323 -25.77 10.67 -10.82
N PHE A 324 -25.45 11.94 -10.51
CA PHE A 324 -24.14 12.37 -10.05
C PHE A 324 -24.21 12.90 -8.61
N PRO A 325 -23.10 12.79 -7.84
CA PRO A 325 -22.96 13.54 -6.60
C PRO A 325 -23.20 15.03 -6.79
N GLU A 326 -23.93 15.65 -5.86
CA GLU A 326 -24.38 17.05 -5.93
C GLU A 326 -23.22 18.02 -6.21
N GLU A 327 -22.07 17.82 -5.56
CA GLU A 327 -20.91 18.71 -5.67
C GLU A 327 -20.21 18.69 -7.03
N ILE A 328 -20.46 17.67 -7.85
CA ILE A 328 -19.89 17.59 -9.21
C ILE A 328 -20.95 17.75 -10.31
N ALA A 329 -22.24 17.64 -9.97
CA ALA A 329 -23.33 17.73 -10.94
C ALA A 329 -23.24 19.02 -11.78
N ASN A 330 -22.97 20.15 -11.14
CA ASN A 330 -22.84 21.46 -11.79
C ASN A 330 -21.49 21.65 -12.53
N LEU A 331 -20.47 20.84 -12.21
CA LEU A 331 -19.15 20.93 -12.86
C LEU A 331 -19.14 20.20 -14.21
N ILE A 332 -20.06 19.26 -14.39
CA ILE A 332 -20.22 18.39 -15.56
C ILE A 332 -21.26 18.98 -16.55
N GLU A 333 -21.68 20.23 -16.35
CA GLU A 333 -22.66 20.91 -17.22
C GLU A 333 -22.16 21.22 -18.63
#